data_AF-A0A926WPI0-F1
#
_entry.id   AF-A0A926WPI0-F1
#
_cell.length_a   1.000
_cell.length_b   1.000
_cell.length_c   1.000
_cell.angle_alpha   90.00
_cell.angle_beta   90.00
_cell.angle_gamma   90.00
#
_symmetry.space_group_name_H-M   'P 1'
#
loop_
_entity.id
_entity.type
_entity.pdbx_description
1 polymer ?
#
loop_
_entity_poly.entity_id
_entity_poly.type
_entity_poly.pdbx_seq_one_letter_code
_entity_poly.pdbx_strand_id
1 'polypeptide(L)'
;MDSIDKLLSQLKAEYEEPKPGQQQTKQTPAKSFIQPPGKSASVMDNLLAEVQADIAEQDAAEELRKQQELEKKQIRQEQLRAKQLEALRKPAKEWLAKLDPLSSEGLWFESFAKGFPSKLEAAIEYLQSNQ
;
A
#
# COMPACT_ATOMS: atom_id res chain seq x y z
N MET A 1 -2.44 7.84 2.41
CA MET A 1 -1.81 8.32 1.14
C MET A 1 -1.68 9.84 1.16
N ASP A 2 -1.50 10.46 2.33
CA ASP A 2 -1.86 11.88 2.54
C ASP A 2 -0.66 12.83 2.65
N SER A 3 0.56 12.31 2.52
CA SER A 3 1.78 13.08 2.73
C SER A 3 2.16 13.96 1.52
N ILE A 4 1.75 13.56 0.31
CA ILE A 4 2.10 14.24 -0.94
C ILE A 4 1.19 15.44 -1.18
N ASP A 5 -0.13 15.28 -1.01
CA ASP A 5 -1.11 16.37 -1.12
C ASP A 5 -0.86 17.51 -0.13
N LYS A 6 -0.33 17.17 1.06
CA LYS A 6 0.02 18.16 2.09
C LYS A 6 1.20 19.03 1.67
N LEU A 7 2.21 18.43 1.03
CA LEU A 7 3.38 19.15 0.49
C LEU A 7 2.99 20.04 -0.68
N LEU A 8 2.13 19.56 -1.57
CA LEU A 8 1.58 20.35 -2.69
C LEU A 8 0.73 21.54 -2.22
N SER A 9 -0.12 21.32 -1.21
CA SER A 9 -0.94 22.39 -0.62
C SER A 9 -0.09 23.47 0.03
N GLN A 10 1.01 23.09 0.68
CA GLN A 10 1.91 24.04 1.33
C GLN A 10 2.68 24.87 0.30
N LEU A 11 3.16 24.26 -0.80
CA LEU A 11 3.84 24.98 -1.87
C LEU A 11 2.92 25.96 -2.60
N LYS A 12 1.65 25.57 -2.78
CA LYS A 12 0.63 26.41 -3.42
C LYS A 12 0.25 27.61 -2.55
N ALA A 13 0.09 27.40 -1.25
CA ALA A 13 -0.18 28.46 -0.30
C ALA A 13 0.95 29.50 -0.25
N GLU A 14 2.20 29.05 -0.36
CA GLU A 14 3.38 29.94 -0.36
C GLU A 14 3.50 30.77 -1.66
N TYR A 15 2.87 30.35 -2.76
CA TYR A 15 2.81 31.07 -4.02
C TYR A 15 1.57 31.97 -4.18
N GLU A 16 0.49 31.68 -3.44
CA GLU A 16 -0.79 32.41 -3.52
C GLU A 16 -0.95 33.51 -2.45
N GLU A 17 -0.01 33.71 -1.52
CA GLU A 17 -0.11 34.79 -0.52
C GLU A 17 0.15 36.19 -1.14
N PRO A 18 -0.86 37.10 -1.14
CA PRO A 18 -0.67 38.47 -1.61
C PRO A 18 -0.01 39.29 -0.50
N LYS A 19 1.18 39.85 -0.77
CA LYS A 19 1.79 40.90 0.06
C LYS A 19 0.83 42.10 0.20
N PRO A 20 0.42 42.52 1.41
CA PRO A 20 -0.28 43.78 1.59
C PRO A 20 0.75 44.91 1.81
N GLY A 21 0.70 45.96 0.99
CA GLY A 21 1.51 47.16 1.21
C GLY A 21 1.66 48.06 -0.01
N GLN A 22 0.54 48.55 -0.55
CA GLN A 22 0.53 49.62 -1.55
C GLN A 22 0.80 50.98 -0.89
N GLN A 23 1.70 51.78 -1.49
CA GLN A 23 1.57 53.23 -1.50
C GLN A 23 1.69 53.72 -2.95
N GLN A 24 0.64 54.42 -3.39
CA GLN A 24 0.46 54.97 -4.74
C GLN A 24 1.40 56.15 -5.00
N THR A 25 1.97 56.23 -6.20
CA THR A 25 2.02 57.50 -6.96
C THR A 25 2.17 57.28 -8.47
N LYS A 26 1.20 57.84 -9.21
CA LYS A 26 1.27 58.52 -10.51
C LYS A 26 1.47 57.71 -11.82
N GLN A 27 0.47 57.92 -12.67
CA GLN A 27 0.26 57.56 -14.08
C GLN A 27 1.45 57.82 -15.02
N THR A 28 1.70 56.86 -15.93
CA THR A 28 2.05 57.09 -17.35
C THR A 28 1.53 55.90 -18.19
N PRO A 29 0.97 56.11 -19.40
CA PRO A 29 0.52 55.00 -20.24
C PRO A 29 1.68 54.49 -21.09
N ALA A 30 2.40 53.49 -20.60
CA ALA A 30 3.31 52.72 -21.43
C ALA A 30 2.49 51.70 -22.22
N LYS A 31 2.36 51.95 -23.53
CA LYS A 31 1.76 51.08 -24.53
C LYS A 31 2.54 49.76 -24.56
N SER A 32 2.13 48.77 -23.77
CA SER A 32 2.65 47.41 -23.85
C SER A 32 1.99 46.71 -25.03
N PHE A 33 2.82 46.41 -26.01
CA PHE A 33 2.54 45.62 -27.19
C PHE A 33 2.03 44.24 -26.76
N ILE A 34 0.71 44.03 -26.78
CA ILE A 34 0.11 42.71 -26.63
C ILE A 34 0.33 41.99 -27.95
N GLN A 35 1.38 41.16 -28.00
CA GLN A 35 1.56 40.19 -29.06
C GLN A 35 0.58 39.03 -28.79
N PRO A 36 -0.22 38.57 -29.78
CA PRO A 36 -1.17 37.48 -29.55
C PRO A 36 -0.41 36.17 -29.32
N PRO A 37 -0.82 35.31 -28.35
CA PRO A 37 -0.25 33.99 -28.16
C PRO A 37 -0.75 33.07 -29.29
N GLY A 38 -0.17 33.19 -30.48
CA GLY A 38 -0.59 32.47 -31.67
C GLY A 38 0.32 31.27 -31.95
N LYS A 39 -0.25 30.06 -31.86
CA LYS A 39 0.26 28.76 -32.37
C LYS A 39 1.39 28.05 -31.64
N SER A 40 2.42 28.73 -31.10
CA SER A 40 3.55 28.03 -30.47
C SER A 40 3.20 27.37 -29.13
N ALA A 41 2.26 27.94 -28.37
CA ALA A 41 1.76 27.36 -27.11
C ALA A 41 1.05 26.01 -27.35
N SER A 42 0.19 25.96 -28.38
CA SER A 42 -0.57 24.75 -28.71
C SER A 42 0.31 23.56 -29.12
N VAL A 43 1.45 23.78 -29.80
CA VAL A 43 2.37 22.68 -30.16
C VAL A 43 3.05 22.11 -28.91
N MET A 44 3.46 22.99 -27.98
CA MET A 44 4.04 22.58 -26.70
C MET A 44 3.02 21.86 -25.82
N ASP A 45 1.77 22.33 -25.78
CA ASP A 45 0.68 21.70 -25.03
C ASP A 45 0.35 20.30 -25.56
N ASN A 46 0.34 20.11 -26.89
CA ASN A 46 0.14 18.79 -27.51
C ASN A 46 1.28 17.83 -27.18
N LEU A 47 2.54 18.30 -27.24
CA LEU A 47 3.71 17.48 -26.87
C LEU A 47 3.68 17.11 -25.38
N LEU A 48 3.26 18.03 -24.51
CA LEU A 48 3.09 17.76 -23.08
C LEU A 48 2.00 16.72 -22.83
N ALA A 49 0.87 16.83 -23.51
CA ALA A 49 -0.24 15.89 -23.38
C ALA A 49 0.15 14.48 -23.84
N GLU A 50 0.92 14.36 -24.92
CA GLU A 50 1.42 13.08 -25.44
C GLU A 50 2.40 12.41 -24.44
N VAL A 51 3.36 13.17 -23.91
CA VAL A 51 4.28 12.66 -22.87
C VAL A 51 3.53 12.28 -21.59
N GLN A 52 2.51 13.06 -21.20
CA GLN A 52 1.71 12.77 -20.02
C GLN A 52 0.86 11.51 -20.20
N ALA A 53 0.34 11.26 -21.40
CA ALA A 53 -0.39 10.04 -21.73
C ALA A 53 0.53 8.81 -21.69
N ASP A 54 1.72 8.90 -22.28
CA ASP A 54 2.71 7.82 -22.25
C ASP A 54 3.16 7.47 -20.82
N ILE A 55 3.39 8.48 -19.98
CA ILE A 55 3.74 8.26 -18.55
C ILE A 55 2.57 7.60 -17.82
N ALA A 56 1.33 8.07 -18.04
CA ALA A 56 0.15 7.49 -17.40
C ALA A 56 -0.09 6.02 -17.83
N GLU A 57 0.16 5.69 -19.09
CA GLU A 57 0.07 4.31 -19.58
C GLU A 57 1.17 3.41 -18.97
N GLN A 58 2.40 3.93 -18.88
CA GLN A 58 3.50 3.22 -18.23
C GLN A 58 3.24 2.99 -16.73
N ASP A 59 2.75 4.01 -16.03
CA ASP A 59 2.40 3.91 -14.61
C ASP A 59 1.29 2.86 -14.40
N ALA A 60 0.23 2.88 -15.21
CA ALA A 60 -0.84 1.90 -15.14
C ALA A 60 -0.34 0.47 -15.40
N ALA A 61 0.56 0.28 -16.38
CA ALA A 61 1.17 -1.00 -16.67
C ALA A 61 2.09 -1.49 -15.53
N GLU A 62 2.84 -0.59 -14.90
CA GLU A 62 3.69 -0.91 -13.75
C GLU A 62 2.87 -1.26 -12.51
N GLU A 63 1.80 -0.51 -12.22
CA GLU A 63 0.87 -0.82 -11.13
C GLU A 63 0.22 -2.20 -11.30
N LEU A 64 -0.20 -2.54 -12.52
CA LEU A 64 -0.76 -3.86 -12.81
C LEU A 64 0.27 -4.98 -12.56
N ARG A 65 1.53 -4.77 -13.00
CA ARG A 65 2.62 -5.72 -12.73
C ARG A 65 2.88 -5.89 -11.24
N LYS A 66 2.94 -4.79 -10.49
CA LYS A 66 3.10 -4.81 -9.02
C LYS A 66 1.99 -5.59 -8.34
N GLN A 67 0.73 -5.36 -8.74
CA GLN A 67 -0.42 -6.11 -8.21
C GLN A 67 -0.29 -7.62 -8.49
N GLN A 68 0.03 -8.00 -9.72
CA GLN A 68 0.23 -9.40 -10.08
C GLN A 68 1.38 -10.06 -9.32
N GLU A 69 2.49 -9.35 -9.10
CA GLU A 69 3.61 -9.85 -8.31
C GLU A 69 3.24 -10.02 -6.83
N LEU A 70 2.48 -9.09 -6.25
CA LEU A 70 1.98 -9.19 -4.89
C LEU A 70 1.06 -10.39 -4.73
N GLU A 71 0.12 -10.58 -5.66
CA GLU A 71 -0.79 -11.74 -5.65
C GLU A 71 -0.01 -13.06 -5.73
N LYS A 72 0.94 -13.18 -6.68
CA LYS A 72 1.78 -14.38 -6.80
C LYS A 72 2.58 -14.64 -5.53
N LYS A 73 3.11 -13.59 -4.88
CA LYS A 73 3.82 -13.72 -3.60
C LYS A 73 2.90 -14.21 -2.49
N GLN A 74 1.67 -13.68 -2.40
CA GLN A 74 0.67 -14.11 -1.42
C GLN A 74 0.30 -15.58 -1.62
N ILE A 75 -0.04 -15.98 -2.85
CA ILE A 75 -0.38 -17.37 -3.19
C ILE A 75 0.78 -18.30 -2.83
N ARG A 76 2.02 -17.93 -3.15
CA ARG A 76 3.19 -18.74 -2.80
C ARG A 76 3.38 -18.87 -1.30
N GLN A 77 3.18 -17.78 -0.55
CA GLN A 77 3.27 -17.79 0.91
C GLN A 77 2.17 -18.67 1.52
N GLU A 78 0.94 -18.56 1.02
CA GLU A 78 -0.19 -19.36 1.46
C GLU A 78 0.04 -20.84 1.18
N GLN A 79 0.52 -21.20 -0.01
CA GLN A 79 0.89 -22.58 -0.33
C GLN A 79 1.98 -23.12 0.59
N LEU A 80 2.98 -22.30 0.91
CA LEU A 80 4.03 -22.70 1.83
C LEU A 80 3.47 -22.90 3.25
N ARG A 81 2.58 -22.02 3.71
CA ARG A 81 1.88 -22.21 4.99
C ARG A 81 1.02 -23.48 4.98
N ALA A 82 0.23 -23.71 3.93
CA ALA A 82 -0.59 -24.91 3.80
C ALA A 82 0.25 -26.20 3.86
N LYS A 83 1.40 -26.24 3.17
CA LYS A 83 2.33 -27.38 3.23
C LYS A 83 2.90 -27.59 4.64
N GLN A 84 3.25 -26.51 5.34
CA GLN A 84 3.73 -26.60 6.74
C GLN A 84 2.64 -27.14 7.66
N LEU A 85 1.41 -26.64 7.55
CA LEU A 85 0.26 -27.12 8.32
C LEU A 85 0.01 -28.61 8.03
N GLU A 86 0.08 -29.03 6.77
CA GLU A 86 -0.09 -30.43 6.39
C GLU A 86 1.01 -31.34 6.97
N ALA A 87 2.26 -30.89 6.92
CA ALA A 87 3.39 -31.59 7.51
C ALA A 87 3.24 -31.73 9.04
N LEU A 88 2.76 -30.69 9.71
CA LEU A 88 2.50 -30.69 11.15
C LEU A 88 1.23 -31.44 11.55
N ARG A 89 0.34 -31.76 10.60
CA ARG A 89 -0.93 -32.43 10.89
C ARG A 89 -0.73 -33.83 11.50
N LYS A 90 0.26 -34.59 11.02
CA LYS A 90 0.60 -35.91 11.57
C LYS A 90 1.16 -35.82 13.00
N PRO A 91 2.25 -35.08 13.26
CA PRO A 91 2.79 -34.96 14.62
C PRO A 91 1.79 -34.31 15.58
N ALA A 92 0.95 -33.38 15.13
CA ALA A 92 -0.12 -32.81 15.97
C ALA A 92 -1.13 -33.86 16.44
N LYS A 93 -1.55 -34.77 15.56
CA LYS A 93 -2.44 -35.88 15.96
C LYS A 93 -1.76 -36.82 16.95
N GLU A 94 -0.49 -37.13 16.73
CA GLU A 94 0.28 -38.00 17.63
C GLU A 94 0.50 -37.35 19.00
N TRP A 95 0.81 -36.06 19.02
CA TRP A 95 0.95 -35.28 20.25
C TRP A 95 -0.37 -35.24 21.02
N LEU A 96 -1.49 -34.95 20.34
CA LEU A 96 -2.82 -34.99 20.97
C LEU A 96 -3.17 -36.37 21.55
N ALA A 97 -2.77 -37.45 20.89
CA ALA A 97 -3.02 -38.80 21.39
C ALA A 97 -2.16 -39.14 22.63
N LYS A 98 -0.98 -38.52 22.76
CA LYS A 98 -0.09 -38.66 23.92
C LYS A 98 -0.41 -37.68 25.04
N LEU A 99 -1.10 -36.58 24.73
CA LEU A 99 -1.45 -35.55 25.68
C LEU A 99 -2.44 -36.10 26.71
N ASP A 100 -2.02 -36.11 27.97
CA ASP A 100 -2.89 -36.47 29.09
C ASP A 100 -3.80 -35.28 29.44
N PRO A 101 -5.14 -35.43 29.34
CA PRO A 101 -6.09 -34.37 29.68
C PRO A 101 -5.99 -33.87 31.13
N LEU A 102 -5.48 -34.69 32.05
CA LEU A 102 -5.33 -34.36 33.48
C LEU A 102 -3.96 -33.76 33.81
N SER A 103 -3.04 -33.72 32.84
CA SER A 103 -1.75 -33.04 32.99
C SER A 103 -1.93 -31.52 32.96
N SER A 104 -0.99 -30.80 33.57
CA SER A 104 -0.92 -29.33 33.49
C SER A 104 -0.92 -28.82 32.04
N GLU A 105 -0.27 -29.54 31.13
CA GLU A 105 -0.24 -29.22 29.69
C GLU A 105 -1.59 -29.51 29.02
N GLY A 106 -2.27 -30.59 29.42
CA GLY A 106 -3.62 -30.92 28.93
C GLY A 106 -4.66 -29.87 29.33
N LEU A 107 -4.68 -29.47 30.60
CA LEU A 107 -5.59 -28.45 31.10
C LEU A 107 -5.35 -27.07 30.46
N TRP A 108 -4.09 -26.71 30.26
CA TRP A 108 -3.72 -25.50 29.52
C TRP A 108 -4.17 -25.59 28.06
N PHE A 109 -3.89 -26.72 27.40
CA PHE A 109 -4.25 -26.93 26.00
C PHE A 109 -5.77 -26.89 25.77
N GLU A 110 -6.58 -27.42 26.68
CA GLU A 110 -8.04 -27.32 26.61
C GLU A 110 -8.52 -25.86 26.63
N SER A 111 -7.82 -24.98 27.36
CA SER A 111 -8.14 -23.55 27.38
C SER A 111 -7.65 -22.85 26.11
N PHE A 112 -6.46 -23.21 25.63
CA PHE A 112 -5.89 -22.72 24.39
C PHE A 112 -6.74 -23.09 23.17
N ALA A 113 -7.20 -24.35 23.08
CA ALA A 113 -7.96 -24.87 21.96
C ALA A 113 -9.36 -24.25 21.82
N LYS A 114 -9.90 -23.57 22.85
CA LYS A 114 -11.19 -22.86 22.76
C LYS A 114 -11.17 -21.70 21.76
N GLY A 115 -9.99 -21.14 21.48
CA GLY A 115 -9.82 -20.08 20.49
C GLY A 115 -9.79 -20.59 19.04
N PHE A 116 -9.75 -21.91 18.83
CA PHE A 116 -9.58 -22.52 17.52
C PHE A 116 -10.82 -23.30 17.10
N PRO A 117 -11.09 -23.42 15.80
CA PRO A 117 -12.18 -24.27 15.28
C PRO A 117 -12.04 -25.74 15.67
N SER A 118 -10.80 -26.22 15.88
CA SER A 118 -10.55 -27.59 16.30
C SER A 118 -9.33 -27.73 17.22
N LYS A 119 -9.36 -28.76 18.08
CA LYS A 119 -8.19 -29.16 18.88
C LYS A 119 -7.00 -29.53 17.99
N LEU A 120 -7.24 -30.06 16.79
CA LEU A 120 -6.16 -30.38 15.86
C LEU A 120 -5.45 -29.12 15.36
N GLU A 121 -6.17 -28.06 15.03
CA GLU A 121 -5.56 -26.78 14.61
C GLU A 121 -4.80 -26.12 15.76
N ALA A 122 -5.36 -26.14 16.97
CA ALA A 122 -4.65 -25.68 18.16
C ALA A 122 -3.33 -26.47 18.36
N ALA A 123 -3.37 -27.79 18.23
CA ALA A 123 -2.16 -28.61 18.35
C ALA A 123 -1.13 -28.30 17.27
N ILE A 124 -1.57 -28.03 16.04
CA ILE A 124 -0.67 -27.61 14.95
C ILE A 124 -0.02 -26.26 15.27
N GLU A 125 -0.79 -25.27 15.74
CA GLU A 125 -0.29 -23.95 16.12
C GLU A 125 0.72 -24.02 17.28
N TYR A 126 0.43 -24.86 18.27
CA TYR A 126 1.33 -25.11 19.40
C TYR A 126 2.65 -25.75 18.94
N LEU A 127 2.58 -26.79 18.10
CA LEU A 127 3.79 -27.43 17.58
C LEU A 127 4.59 -26.53 16.64
N GLN A 128 3.92 -25.63 15.91
CA GLN A 128 4.58 -24.62 15.09
C GLN A 128 5.31 -23.58 15.93
N SER A 129 4.76 -23.23 17.10
CA SER A 129 5.36 -22.25 18.03
C SER A 129 6.49 -22.83 18.89
N ASN A 130 6.63 -24.15 18.96
CA ASN A 130 7.64 -24.86 19.76
C ASN A 130 8.75 -25.52 18.92
N GLN A 131 8.84 -25.22 17.63
CA GLN A 131 10.01 -25.55 16.80
C GLN A 131 11.03 -24.42 16.81
#